data_AF-A0A7K8V4Z8-F1
#
_entry.id   AF-A0A7K8V4Z8-F1
#
_cell.length_a   1.000
_cell.length_b   1.000
_cell.length_c   1.000
_cell.angle_alpha   90.00
_cell.angle_beta   90.00
_cell.angle_gamma   90.00
#
_symmetry.space_group_name_H-M   'P 1'
#
loop_
_entity.id
_entity.type
_entity.pdbx_description
1 polymer ?
#
loop_
_entity_poly.entity_id
_entity_poly.type
_entity_poly.pdbx_seq_one_letter_code
_entity_poly.pdbx_strand_id
1 'polypeptide(L)'
;QEQQLHWLEMERRRLHNLVQELKGNIRVFCRVRPVLPEEEERQKNLEHLHFPPHDNKVLVLSRSEESHVGRERRGDVRYDFSFDRVFPPAASQQEVFEEIALLVQV
;
A
#
# COMPACT_ATOMS: atom_id res chain seq x y z
N GLN A 1 -21.76 1.78 38.26
CA GLN A 1 -20.45 1.79 37.57
C GLN A 1 -20.44 0.84 36.37
N GLU A 2 -20.86 -0.43 36.51
CA GLU A 2 -20.87 -1.39 35.39
C GLU A 2 -21.73 -0.98 34.18
N GLN A 3 -22.94 -0.44 34.40
CA GLN A 3 -23.80 0.02 33.31
C GLN A 3 -23.17 1.17 32.50
N GLN A 4 -22.43 2.06 33.17
CA GLN A 4 -21.73 3.16 32.52
C GLN A 4 -20.54 2.65 31.69
N LEU A 5 -19.77 1.69 32.22
CA LEU A 5 -18.69 1.03 31.47
C LEU A 5 -19.22 0.30 30.24
N HIS A 6 -20.34 -0.41 30.39
CA HIS A 6 -21.00 -1.09 29.28
C HIS A 6 -21.46 -0.12 28.19
N TRP A 7 -22.09 1.00 28.57
CA TRP A 7 -22.53 2.02 27.63
C TRP A 7 -21.35 2.66 26.87
N LEU A 8 -20.26 2.97 27.58
CA LEU A 8 -19.05 3.53 26.95
C LEU A 8 -18.42 2.57 25.94
N GLU A 9 -18.37 1.27 26.25
CA GLU A 9 -17.85 0.26 25.32
C GLU A 9 -18.75 0.08 24.09
N MET A 10 -20.08 0.14 24.26
CA MET A 10 -21.02 0.12 23.14
C MET A 10 -20.85 1.32 22.23
N GLU A 11 -20.69 2.53 22.80
CA GLU A 11 -20.47 3.74 22.00
C GLU A 11 -19.11 3.72 21.29
N ARG A 12 -18.06 3.19 21.94
CA ARG A 12 -16.75 2.96 21.29
C ARG A 12 -16.89 2.05 20.07
N ARG A 13 -17.59 0.93 20.19
CA ARG A 13 -17.83 -0.01 19.08
C ARG A 13 -18.63 0.64 17.96
N ARG A 14 -19.67 1.41 18.28
CA ARG A 14 -20.51 2.11 17.31
C ARG A 14 -19.69 3.12 16.50
N LEU A 15 -18.93 3.98 17.19
CA LEU A 15 -18.08 4.98 16.54
C LEU A 15 -16.97 4.34 15.72
N HIS A 16 -16.36 3.27 16.23
CA HIS A 16 -15.36 2.51 15.50
C HIS A 16 -15.92 1.95 14.19
N ASN A 17 -17.08 1.32 14.23
CA ASN A 17 -17.71 0.74 13.03
C ASN A 17 -18.05 1.83 12.01
N LEU A 18 -18.57 2.98 12.46
CA LEU A 18 -18.82 4.12 11.57
C LEU A 18 -17.53 4.60 10.89
N VAL A 19 -16.42 4.68 11.62
CA VAL A 19 -15.11 5.04 11.04
C VAL A 19 -14.65 4.01 10.00
N GLN A 20 -14.83 2.71 10.28
CA GLN A 20 -14.47 1.66 9.33
C GLN A 20 -15.33 1.70 8.05
N GLU A 21 -16.64 1.88 8.20
CA GLU A 21 -17.57 2.00 7.07
C GLU A 21 -17.22 3.20 6.19
N LEU A 22 -16.91 4.35 6.79
CA LEU A 22 -16.49 5.55 6.07
C LEU A 22 -15.14 5.38 5.35
N LYS A 23 -14.23 4.59 5.92
CA LYS A 23 -12.96 4.23 5.26
C LYS A 23 -13.16 3.23 4.12
N GLY A 24 -14.29 2.53 4.09
CA GLY A 24 -14.61 1.48 3.14
C GLY A 24 -14.48 0.09 3.75
N ASN A 25 -15.52 -0.72 3.54
CA ASN A 25 -15.59 -2.09 4.05
C ASN A 25 -14.58 -3.05 3.39
N ILE A 26 -14.14 -2.73 2.17
CA ILE A 26 -13.09 -3.46 1.45
C ILE A 26 -11.95 -2.47 1.24
N ARG A 27 -10.74 -2.87 1.66
CA ARG A 27 -9.52 -2.07 1.49
C ARG A 27 -8.45 -2.90 0.78
N VAL A 28 -7.77 -2.30 -0.19
CA VAL A 28 -6.68 -2.91 -0.95
C VAL A 28 -5.39 -2.17 -0.63
N PHE A 29 -4.44 -2.89 -0.04
CA PHE A 29 -3.12 -2.38 0.29
C PHE A 29 -2.08 -2.99 -0.64
N CYS A 30 -1.15 -2.16 -1.11
CA CYS A 30 0.02 -2.63 -1.84
C CYS A 30 1.24 -2.57 -0.91
N ARG A 31 2.04 -3.65 -0.84
CA ARG A 31 3.32 -3.65 -0.13
C ARG A 31 4.41 -4.17 -1.03
N VAL A 32 5.40 -3.32 -1.28
CA VAL A 32 6.59 -3.70 -2.01
C VAL A 32 7.60 -4.24 -1.01
N ARG A 33 8.16 -5.43 -1.28
CA ARG A 33 9.16 -6.05 -0.40
C ARG A 33 10.56 -5.47 -0.69
N PRO A 34 11.44 -5.35 0.33
CA PRO A 34 12.86 -5.06 0.13
C PRO A 34 13.53 -6.04 -0.82
N VAL A 35 14.49 -5.57 -1.61
CA VAL A 35 15.37 -6.44 -2.42
C VAL A 35 16.27 -7.22 -1.46
N LEU A 36 16.40 -8.53 -1.68
CA LEU A 36 17.33 -9.36 -0.90
C LEU A 36 18.74 -9.28 -1.50
N PRO A 37 19.81 -9.51 -0.72
CA PRO A 37 21.19 -9.47 -1.22
C PRO A 37 21.42 -10.36 -2.45
N GLU A 38 20.84 -11.56 -2.47
CA GLU A 38 20.92 -12.51 -3.60
C GLU A 38 20.25 -12.00 -4.89
N GLU A 39 19.39 -10.99 -4.79
CA GLU A 39 18.67 -10.40 -5.91
C GLU A 39 19.33 -9.14 -6.45
N GLU A 40 20.12 -8.46 -5.62
CA GLU A 40 20.98 -7.35 -6.04
C GLU A 40 22.05 -7.84 -7.03
N GLU A 41 22.65 -9.02 -6.77
CA GLU A 41 23.59 -9.66 -7.69
C GLU A 41 22.97 -9.96 -9.07
N ARG A 42 21.65 -10.11 -9.13
CA ARG A 42 20.89 -10.40 -10.34
C ARG A 42 20.36 -9.15 -11.06
N GLN A 43 20.78 -7.96 -10.66
CA GLN A 43 20.36 -6.67 -11.23
C GLN A 43 18.83 -6.47 -11.23
N LYS A 44 18.11 -7.06 -10.26
CA LYS A 44 16.68 -6.81 -10.07
C LYS A 44 16.45 -5.53 -9.28
N ASN A 45 16.82 -4.40 -9.87
CA ASN A 45 16.64 -3.10 -9.23
C ASN A 45 15.15 -2.69 -9.28
N LEU A 46 14.73 -1.89 -8.30
CA LEU A 46 13.37 -1.34 -8.23
C LEU A 46 13.21 -0.05 -9.05
N GLU A 47 14.10 0.21 -10.02
CA GLU A 47 14.10 1.43 -10.84
C GLU A 47 12.80 1.60 -11.65
N HIS A 48 12.13 0.49 -11.94
CA HIS A 48 10.84 0.46 -12.65
C HIS A 48 9.64 0.78 -11.74
N LEU A 49 9.85 0.98 -10.44
CA LEU A 49 8.83 1.31 -9.46
C LEU A 49 9.02 2.75 -9.00
N HIS A 50 7.99 3.58 -9.16
CA HIS A 50 7.97 4.95 -8.67
C HIS A 50 6.88 5.15 -7.64
N PHE A 51 7.26 5.83 -6.55
CA PHE A 51 6.40 6.18 -5.43
C PHE A 51 6.30 7.71 -5.38
N PRO A 52 5.13 8.31 -5.67
CA PRO A 52 4.97 9.75 -5.55
C PRO A 52 5.15 10.20 -4.09
N PRO A 53 6.01 11.21 -3.80
CA PRO A 53 6.32 11.61 -2.42
C PRO A 53 5.13 12.23 -1.67
N HIS A 54 4.11 12.70 -2.40
CA HIS A 54 2.92 13.34 -1.84
C HIS A 54 1.67 12.45 -1.93
N ASP A 55 1.78 11.26 -2.52
CA ASP A 55 0.64 10.36 -2.69
C ASP A 55 1.05 8.92 -2.34
N ASN A 56 0.72 8.53 -1.11
CA ASN A 56 0.95 7.18 -0.59
C ASN A 56 -0.11 6.18 -1.03
N LYS A 57 -0.95 6.51 -2.02
CA LYS A 57 -1.98 5.63 -2.58
C LYS A 57 -1.64 5.15 -3.98
N VAL A 58 -0.63 5.73 -4.61
CA VAL A 58 -0.29 5.46 -6.01
C VAL A 58 1.03 4.73 -6.12
N LEU A 59 1.05 3.72 -6.98
CA LEU A 59 2.26 3.05 -7.43
C LEU A 59 2.34 3.16 -8.95
N VAL A 60 3.47 3.66 -9.47
CA VAL A 60 3.70 3.78 -10.91
C VAL A 60 4.75 2.76 -11.34
N LEU A 61 4.42 1.93 -12.32
CA LEU A 61 5.33 0.98 -12.95
C LEU A 61 5.77 1.48 -14.33
N SER A 62 7.07 1.54 -14.59
CA SER A 62 7.62 1.88 -15.91
C SER A 62 8.25 0.65 -16.57
N ARG A 63 7.81 0.32 -17.78
CA ARG A 63 8.39 -0.75 -18.59
C ARG A 63 8.96 -0.20 -19.88
N SER A 64 10.24 -0.44 -20.13
CA SER A 64 10.86 -0.19 -21.41
C SER A 64 10.40 -1.26 -22.41
N GLU A 65 9.70 -0.86 -23.48
CA GLU A 65 9.40 -1.76 -24.59
C GLU A 65 10.56 -1.75 -25.59
N GLU A 66 11.36 -2.82 -25.61
CA GLU A 66 12.33 -3.03 -26.69
C GLU A 66 11.57 -3.43 -27.97
N SER A 67 11.59 -2.54 -28.96
CA SER A 67 10.99 -2.82 -30.26
C SER A 67 11.87 -3.83 -31.01
N HIS A 68 11.38 -5.07 -31.19
CA HIS A 68 12.07 -6.11 -31.96
C HIS A 68 12.22 -5.80 -33.46
N VAL A 69 11.69 -4.67 -33.92
CA VAL A 69 11.76 -4.19 -35.30
C VAL A 69 12.41 -2.81 -35.22
N GLY A 70 13.56 -2.62 -35.86
CA GLY A 70 14.46 -1.45 -35.72
C GLY A 70 13.90 -0.08 -36.15
N ARG A 71 12.70 0.28 -35.73
CA ARG A 71 12.12 1.62 -35.79
C ARG A 71 11.87 2.09 -34.37
N GLU A 72 12.57 3.17 -34.02
CA GLU A 72 12.42 4.08 -32.87
C GLU A 72 11.90 3.47 -31.55
N ARG A 73 12.71 3.57 -30.49
CA ARG A 73 12.31 3.26 -29.11
C ARG A 73 10.98 3.96 -28.81
N ARG A 74 9.88 3.21 -28.75
CA ARG A 74 8.68 3.70 -28.07
C ARG A 74 9.10 3.91 -26.61
N GLY A 75 8.98 5.15 -26.13
CA GLY A 75 9.42 5.52 -24.78
C GLY A 75 8.78 4.64 -23.70
N ASP A 76 9.29 4.74 -22.47
CA ASP A 76 8.85 3.89 -21.37
C ASP A 76 7.32 3.95 -21.18
N VAL A 77 6.69 2.77 -21.19
CA VAL A 77 5.26 2.63 -20.91
C VAL A 77 5.05 2.73 -19.41
N ARG A 78 4.21 3.66 -18.97
CA ARG A 78 3.86 3.86 -17.56
C ARG A 78 2.50 3.27 -17.24
N TYR A 79 2.41 2.58 -16.11
CA TYR A 79 1.19 2.02 -15.56
C TYR A 79 0.95 2.57 -14.17
N ASP A 80 -0.17 3.27 -14.00
CA ASP A 80 -0.55 3.89 -12.73
C ASP A 80 -1.55 2.99 -12.00
N PHE A 81 -1.24 2.63 -10.76
CA PHE A 81 -2.10 1.83 -9.90
C PHE A 81 -2.47 2.60 -8.64
N SER A 82 -3.75 2.59 -8.29
CA SER A 82 -4.29 3.26 -7.09
C SER A 82 -4.77 2.25 -6.05
N PHE A 83 -4.45 2.49 -4.80
CA PHE A 83 -4.71 1.65 -3.63
C PHE A 83 -5.21 2.49 -2.46
N ASP A 84 -5.64 1.86 -1.37
CA ASP A 84 -5.94 2.58 -0.12
C ASP A 84 -4.67 3.08 0.56
N ARG A 85 -3.59 2.30 0.43
CA ARG A 85 -2.22 2.67 0.85
C ARG A 85 -1.20 1.79 0.14
N VAL A 86 -0.06 2.39 -0.22
CA VAL A 86 1.12 1.76 -0.79
C VAL A 86 2.27 1.86 0.21
N PHE A 87 2.85 0.72 0.57
CA PHE A 87 3.99 0.62 1.45
C PHE A 87 5.26 0.39 0.62
N PRO A 88 6.22 1.34 0.64
CA PRO A 88 7.48 1.18 -0.09
C PRO A 88 8.33 0.07 0.55
N PRO A 89 9.42 -0.35 -0.12
CA PRO A 89 10.34 -1.37 0.40
C PRO A 89 10.89 -1.07 1.80
N ALA A 90 11.07 0.21 2.13
CA ALA A 90 11.58 0.65 3.43
C ALA A 90 10.53 0.57 4.56
N ALA A 91 9.25 0.30 4.26
CA ALA A 91 8.19 0.27 5.24
C ALA A 91 8.37 -0.88 6.24
N SER A 92 8.32 -0.54 7.52
CA SER A 92 8.47 -1.49 8.61
C SER A 92 7.21 -2.32 8.83
N GLN A 93 7.36 -3.44 9.53
CA GLN A 93 6.20 -4.25 9.94
C GLN A 93 5.27 -3.49 10.89
N GLN A 94 5.83 -2.63 11.73
CA GLN A 94 5.05 -1.83 12.66
C GLN A 94 4.15 -0.85 11.92
N GLU A 95 4.69 -0.11 10.94
CA GLU A 95 3.90 0.83 10.13
C GLU A 95 2.77 0.14 9.35
N VAL A 96 3.03 -1.05 8.83
CA VAL A 96 2.01 -1.87 8.16
C VAL A 96 0.94 -2.31 9.17
N PHE A 97 1.36 -2.75 10.35
CA PHE A 97 0.44 -3.20 11.40
C PHE A 97 -0.44 -2.06 11.91
N GLU A 98 0.09 -0.87 12.14
CA GLU A 98 -0.67 0.29 12.63
C GLU A 98 -1.85 0.65 11.71
N GLU A 99 -1.69 0.50 10.39
CA GLU A 99 -2.77 0.73 9.42
C GLU A 99 -3.86 -0.38 9.44
N ILE A 100 -3.44 -1.62 9.71
CA ILE A 100 -4.30 -2.80 9.69
C ILE A 100 -4.95 -3.04 11.06
N ALA A 101 -4.32 -2.62 12.15
CA ALA A 101 -4.73 -2.88 13.52
C ALA A 101 -6.16 -2.41 13.80
N LEU A 102 -6.60 -1.34 13.15
CA LEU A 102 -7.96 -0.84 13.26
C LEU A 102 -9.02 -1.85 12.77
N LEU A 103 -8.68 -2.81 11.90
CA LEU A 103 -9.61 -3.88 11.51
C LEU A 103 -9.72 -4.98 12.58
N VAL A 104 -8.74 -5.07 13.48
CA VAL A 104 -8.70 -6.07 14.54
C VAL A 104 -9.31 -5.44 15.79
N GLN A 105 -10.59 -5.69 16.05
CA GLN A 105 -11.20 -5.39 17.34
C GLN A 105 -10.89 -6.53 18.33
N VAL A 106 -10.21 -6.19 19.42
CA VAL A 106 -10.13 -7.00 20.65
C VAL A 106 -10.99 -6.39 21.73
#